data_AF-A0A512B3Y9-F1
#
_entry.id   AF-A0A512B3Y9-F1
#
_cell.length_a   1.000
_cell.length_b   1.000
_cell.length_c   1.000
_cell.angle_alpha   90.00
_cell.angle_beta   90.00
_cell.angle_gamma   90.00
#
_symmetry.space_group_name_H-M   'P 1'
#
loop_
_entity.id
_entity.type
_entity.pdbx_description
1 polymer ?
#
loop_
_entity_poly.entity_id
_entity_poly.type
_entity_poly.pdbx_seq_one_letter_code
_entity_poly.pdbx_strand_id
1 'polypeptide(L)'
;MFNPGTDIYSQNHAFHLKLSKGLSKTWKNEQGQPQFEHFYALNYEDVAQNSFLVVNQFTVQGKNTRRPDLIIFINGLPLVLFEFKNPFDQDTTVDAAFNQVQHYIQDILRVFETNALTIISDGFTTLHGMFSSGLEWFAAWKSTDGREVVTDDFALETLIKGLLVPERLLAYIRFYIFHELDKGQLQKKGAKYHQFFGIQYALAETKKSIRPLGDGRIGVIWHTTRSGKSITMAIYAGILRQLPELKNPTIVVQVDRFDLNKQLYEEF
;
A
#
# COMPACT_ATOMS: atom_id res chain seq x y z
N MET A 1 -1.02 -1.01 24.08
CA MET A 1 -0.52 -0.60 22.75
C MET A 1 -1.40 0.50 22.12
N PHE A 2 -2.19 1.22 22.91
CA PHE A 2 -2.94 2.40 22.49
C PHE A 2 -2.20 3.62 23.05
N ASN A 3 -1.98 4.64 22.22
CA ASN A 3 -1.48 5.93 22.68
C ASN A 3 -2.59 6.97 22.48
N PRO A 4 -3.45 7.22 23.49
CA PRO A 4 -4.67 8.01 23.32
C PRO A 4 -4.44 9.48 22.96
N GLY A 5 -3.19 9.96 22.93
CA GLY A 5 -2.83 11.34 22.59
C GLY A 5 -2.34 11.57 21.14
N THR A 6 -2.22 10.54 20.31
CA THR A 6 -1.75 10.66 18.91
C THR A 6 -2.91 10.71 17.93
N ASP A 7 -2.82 11.55 16.90
CA ASP A 7 -3.81 11.63 15.82
C ASP A 7 -3.89 10.31 15.01
N ILE A 8 -4.97 10.14 14.25
CA ILE A 8 -5.22 8.90 13.49
C ILE A 8 -4.17 8.62 12.41
N TYR A 9 -3.56 9.66 11.83
CA TYR A 9 -2.53 9.50 10.80
C TYR A 9 -1.25 8.93 11.41
N SER A 10 -0.86 9.45 12.58
CA SER A 10 0.23 8.92 13.38
C SER A 10 -0.02 7.48 13.83
N GLN A 11 -1.25 7.16 14.26
CA GLN A 11 -1.62 5.80 14.66
C GLN A 11 -1.58 4.82 13.48
N ASN A 12 -2.15 5.19 12.33
CA ASN A 12 -2.11 4.38 11.12
C ASN A 12 -0.69 4.17 10.64
N HIS A 13 0.16 5.20 10.65
CA HIS A 13 1.56 5.06 10.29
C HIS A 13 2.32 4.12 11.22
N ALA A 14 2.14 4.25 12.54
CA ALA A 14 2.75 3.34 13.50
C ALA A 14 2.27 1.90 13.31
N PHE A 15 1.00 1.69 12.96
CA PHE A 15 0.47 0.38 12.61
C PHE A 15 1.06 -0.15 11.30
N HIS A 16 1.11 0.69 10.26
CA HIS A 16 1.68 0.36 8.96
C HIS A 16 3.15 -0.06 9.06
N LEU A 17 3.94 0.59 9.91
CA LEU A 17 5.33 0.20 10.18
C LEU A 17 5.41 -1.20 10.80
N LYS A 18 4.52 -1.54 11.75
CA LYS A 18 4.46 -2.91 12.30
C LYS A 18 4.01 -3.93 11.25
N LEU A 19 3.08 -3.54 10.39
CA LEU A 19 2.56 -4.39 9.33
C LEU A 19 3.64 -4.71 8.29
N SER A 20 4.43 -3.71 7.89
CA SER A 20 5.44 -3.80 6.83
C SER A 20 6.83 -4.27 7.30
N LYS A 21 7.27 -3.83 8.49
CA LYS A 21 8.60 -4.12 9.06
C LYS A 21 8.58 -5.18 10.16
N GLY A 22 7.40 -5.67 10.53
CA GLY A 22 7.24 -6.63 11.63
C GLY A 22 7.38 -5.99 13.01
N LEU A 23 7.28 -6.82 14.04
CA LEU A 23 7.48 -6.42 15.43
C LEU A 23 8.42 -7.40 16.11
N SER A 24 9.43 -6.86 16.78
CA SER A 24 10.35 -7.63 17.62
C SER A 24 9.87 -7.57 19.07
N LYS A 25 9.81 -8.73 19.74
CA LYS A 25 9.44 -8.81 21.15
C LYS A 25 10.43 -9.67 21.91
N THR A 26 10.77 -9.20 23.12
CA THR A 26 11.54 -9.96 24.10
C THR A 26 10.61 -10.35 25.25
N TRP A 27 10.65 -11.61 25.67
CA TRP A 27 9.94 -12.08 26.87
C TRP A 27 10.77 -13.16 27.58
N LYS A 28 10.33 -13.60 28.76
CA LYS A 28 10.94 -14.75 29.45
C LYS A 28 10.04 -15.96 29.27
N ASN A 29 10.60 -17.11 28.92
CA ASN A 29 9.86 -18.37 28.90
C ASN A 29 9.54 -18.85 30.34
N GLU A 30 8.84 -19.97 30.46
CA GLU A 30 8.44 -20.57 31.75
C GLU A 30 9.65 -20.90 32.65
N GLN A 31 10.85 -21.04 32.08
CA GLN A 31 12.10 -21.31 32.79
C GLN A 31 12.89 -20.02 33.12
N GLY A 32 12.32 -18.84 32.86
CA GLY A 32 12.93 -17.54 33.12
C GLY A 32 14.00 -17.11 32.10
N GLN A 33 14.21 -17.88 31.02
CA GLN A 33 15.21 -17.58 29.99
C GLN A 33 14.68 -16.52 29.01
N PRO A 34 15.50 -15.53 28.63
CA PRO A 34 15.09 -14.52 27.66
C PRO A 34 14.92 -15.15 26.28
N GLN A 35 13.78 -14.87 25.65
CA GLN A 35 13.43 -15.19 24.28
C GLN A 35 13.31 -13.91 23.50
N PHE A 36 13.77 -13.93 22.26
CA PHE A 36 13.62 -12.84 21.30
C PHE A 36 13.04 -13.42 20.02
N GLU A 37 11.95 -12.83 19.54
CA GLU A 37 11.34 -13.22 18.28
C GLU A 37 10.89 -11.99 17.51
N HIS A 38 11.02 -12.08 16.19
CA HIS A 38 10.53 -11.10 15.25
C HIS A 38 9.39 -11.71 14.43
N PHE A 39 8.22 -11.09 14.47
CA PHE A 39 7.02 -11.61 13.83
C PHE A 39 6.35 -10.57 12.94
N TYR A 40 5.67 -11.08 11.91
CA TYR A 40 4.83 -10.29 11.03
C TYR A 40 3.36 -10.63 11.26
N ALA A 41 2.48 -9.63 11.20
CA ALA A 41 1.04 -9.86 11.28
C ALA A 41 0.47 -10.50 10.02
N LEU A 42 1.15 -10.33 8.87
CA LEU A 42 0.84 -10.97 7.59
C LEU A 42 2.01 -11.88 7.20
N ASN A 43 1.72 -13.08 6.73
CA ASN A 43 2.74 -13.96 6.17
C ASN A 43 3.03 -13.55 4.73
N TYR A 44 4.12 -12.80 4.53
CA TYR A 44 4.53 -12.33 3.21
C TYR A 44 5.31 -13.35 2.39
N GLU A 45 5.77 -14.44 3.02
CA GLU A 45 6.56 -15.49 2.37
C GLU A 45 5.65 -16.58 1.80
N ASP A 46 4.66 -17.00 2.59
CA ASP A 46 3.61 -17.94 2.18
C ASP A 46 2.24 -17.28 2.30
N VAL A 47 1.74 -16.81 1.16
CA VAL A 47 0.47 -16.09 1.04
C VAL A 47 -0.71 -16.94 1.51
N ALA A 48 -0.65 -18.27 1.31
CA ALA A 48 -1.72 -19.19 1.66
C ALA A 48 -1.90 -19.36 3.19
N GLN A 49 -0.92 -18.96 3.99
CA GLN A 49 -1.03 -18.93 5.46
C GLN A 49 -1.79 -17.71 5.98
N ASN A 50 -2.24 -16.80 5.11
CA ASN A 50 -3.11 -15.70 5.51
C ASN A 50 -4.57 -16.05 5.25
N SER A 51 -5.44 -15.63 6.17
CA SER A 51 -6.89 -15.71 5.99
C SER A 51 -7.40 -14.42 5.36
N PHE A 52 -7.94 -14.51 4.15
CA PHE A 52 -8.60 -13.41 3.45
C PHE A 52 -10.12 -13.56 3.59
N LEU A 53 -10.79 -12.55 4.15
CA LEU A 53 -12.23 -12.55 4.32
C LEU A 53 -12.82 -11.26 3.73
N VAL A 54 -13.68 -11.42 2.71
CA VAL A 54 -14.41 -10.32 2.08
C VAL A 54 -15.79 -10.25 2.73
N VAL A 55 -16.10 -9.13 3.37
CA VAL A 55 -17.38 -8.93 4.06
C VAL A 55 -18.08 -7.73 3.47
N ASN A 56 -19.30 -7.93 2.98
CA ASN A 56 -20.16 -6.86 2.52
C ASN A 56 -21.00 -6.30 3.68
N GLN A 57 -21.31 -5.00 3.62
CA GLN A 57 -22.31 -4.37 4.49
C GLN A 57 -22.05 -4.62 5.99
N PHE A 58 -20.78 -4.64 6.39
CA PHE A 58 -20.35 -4.89 7.77
C PHE A 58 -20.65 -3.66 8.63
N THR A 59 -21.52 -3.80 9.63
CA THR A 59 -21.87 -2.71 10.54
C THR A 59 -20.76 -2.49 11.57
N VAL A 60 -20.18 -1.29 11.58
CA VAL A 60 -19.15 -0.87 12.51
C VAL A 60 -19.72 0.14 13.49
N GLN A 61 -19.55 -0.13 14.78
CA GLN A 61 -19.90 0.79 15.86
C GLN A 61 -18.70 1.67 16.19
N GLY A 62 -18.88 2.99 16.11
CA GLY A 62 -17.91 4.00 16.52
C GLY A 62 -18.60 5.15 17.23
N LYS A 63 -18.20 6.39 16.94
CA LYS A 63 -18.93 7.59 17.37
C LYS A 63 -20.36 7.58 16.83
N ASN A 64 -20.50 7.22 15.56
CA ASN A 64 -21.78 6.89 14.93
C ASN A 64 -21.67 5.50 14.30
N THR A 65 -22.81 4.81 14.20
CA THR A 65 -22.84 3.52 13.50
C THR A 65 -22.77 3.76 12.00
N ARG A 66 -21.83 3.10 11.33
CA ARG A 66 -21.68 3.14 9.87
C ARG A 66 -21.60 1.73 9.30
N ARG A 67 -21.83 1.63 8.00
CA ARG A 67 -21.83 0.37 7.27
C ARG A 67 -21.16 0.61 5.91
N PRO A 68 -19.83 0.47 5.84
CA PRO A 68 -19.13 0.49 4.55
C PRO A 68 -19.64 -0.64 3.66
N ASP A 69 -19.56 -0.44 2.35
CA ASP A 69 -20.16 -1.40 1.41
C ASP A 69 -19.42 -2.74 1.38
N LEU A 70 -18.10 -2.70 1.43
CA LEU A 70 -17.27 -3.89 1.49
C LEU A 70 -15.97 -3.62 2.26
N ILE A 71 -15.54 -4.58 3.07
CA ILE A 71 -14.25 -4.57 3.75
C ILE A 71 -13.54 -5.90 3.50
N ILE A 72 -12.26 -5.84 3.13
CA ILE A 72 -11.39 -7.02 3.08
C ILE A 72 -10.59 -7.08 4.38
N PHE A 73 -10.79 -8.16 5.11
CA PHE A 73 -10.01 -8.52 6.28
C PHE A 73 -8.87 -9.46 5.88
N ILE A 74 -7.67 -9.19 6.38
CA ILE A 74 -6.53 -10.12 6.30
C ILE A 74 -6.07 -10.44 7.72
N ASN A 75 -6.14 -11.71 8.10
CA ASN A 75 -5.87 -12.18 9.47
C ASN A 75 -6.68 -11.40 10.54
N GLY A 76 -7.92 -11.03 10.20
CA GLY A 76 -8.82 -10.28 11.08
C GLY A 76 -8.62 -8.76 11.09
N LEU A 77 -7.66 -8.22 10.34
CA LEU A 77 -7.41 -6.77 10.22
C LEU A 77 -8.19 -6.17 9.04
N PRO A 78 -8.99 -5.09 9.21
CA PRO A 78 -9.74 -4.45 8.12
C PRO A 78 -8.82 -3.57 7.25
N LEU A 79 -8.10 -4.21 6.32
CA LEU A 79 -7.02 -3.54 5.57
C LEU A 79 -7.49 -2.85 4.29
N VAL A 80 -8.58 -3.29 3.66
CA VAL A 80 -9.11 -2.65 2.45
C VAL A 80 -10.57 -2.28 2.65
N LEU A 81 -10.90 -1.00 2.46
CA LEU A 81 -12.28 -0.51 2.54
C LEU A 81 -12.75 -0.12 1.15
N PHE A 82 -13.97 -0.49 0.81
CA PHE A 82 -14.65 -0.09 -0.42
C PHE A 82 -15.87 0.75 -0.09
N GLU A 83 -16.11 1.74 -0.94
CA GLU A 83 -17.36 2.47 -1.02
C GLU A 83 -17.78 2.55 -2.49
N PHE A 84 -19.02 2.15 -2.75
CA PHE A 84 -19.62 2.12 -4.08
C PHE A 84 -20.73 3.18 -4.19
N LYS A 85 -20.93 3.67 -5.41
CA LYS A 85 -22.09 4.46 -5.81
C LYS A 85 -22.80 3.80 -6.98
N ASN A 86 -24.05 4.21 -7.19
CA ASN A 86 -24.91 3.59 -8.18
C ASN A 86 -24.54 4.11 -9.58
N PRO A 87 -24.13 3.26 -10.52
CA PRO A 87 -23.81 3.69 -11.89
C PRO A 87 -25.01 4.29 -12.63
N PHE A 88 -26.23 3.99 -12.20
CA PHE A 88 -27.45 4.49 -12.85
C PHE A 88 -27.95 5.82 -12.30
N ASP A 89 -27.27 6.36 -11.28
CA ASP A 89 -27.60 7.66 -10.69
C ASP A 89 -26.58 8.70 -11.17
N GLN A 90 -27.01 9.57 -12.09
CA GLN A 90 -26.17 10.58 -12.74
C GLN A 90 -25.59 11.62 -11.76
N ASP A 91 -26.16 11.73 -10.55
CA ASP A 91 -25.69 12.65 -9.51
C ASP A 91 -24.67 12.00 -8.57
N THR A 92 -24.44 10.68 -8.65
CA THR A 92 -23.51 9.98 -7.76
C THR A 92 -22.17 9.69 -8.44
N THR A 93 -21.15 10.48 -8.08
CA THR A 93 -19.79 10.38 -8.62
C THR A 93 -18.83 9.71 -7.64
N VAL A 94 -17.61 9.42 -8.09
CA VAL A 94 -16.48 9.09 -7.20
C VAL A 94 -16.26 10.11 -6.07
N ASP A 95 -16.60 11.39 -6.25
CA ASP A 95 -16.55 12.40 -5.19
C ASP A 95 -17.54 12.10 -4.07
N ALA A 96 -18.74 11.62 -4.39
CA ALA A 96 -19.72 11.22 -3.39
C ALA A 96 -19.24 9.99 -2.59
N ALA A 97 -18.62 9.02 -3.26
CA ALA A 97 -17.97 7.89 -2.59
C ALA A 97 -16.83 8.36 -1.68
N PHE A 98 -15.97 9.26 -2.17
CA PHE A 98 -14.88 9.83 -1.39
C PHE A 98 -15.39 10.59 -0.15
N ASN A 99 -16.39 11.45 -0.30
CA ASN A 99 -16.99 12.19 0.80
C ASN A 99 -17.59 11.27 1.86
N GLN A 100 -18.20 10.15 1.45
CA GLN A 100 -18.68 9.14 2.39
C GLN A 100 -17.54 8.52 3.21
N VAL A 101 -16.39 8.23 2.58
CA VAL A 101 -15.18 7.78 3.30
C VAL A 101 -14.71 8.84 4.30
N GLN A 102 -14.77 10.13 3.95
CA GLN A 102 -14.42 11.22 4.87
C GLN A 102 -15.34 11.24 6.11
N HIS A 103 -16.63 10.95 5.94
CA HIS A 103 -17.55 10.76 7.07
C HIS A 103 -17.20 9.52 7.91
N TYR A 104 -16.82 8.41 7.27
CA TYR A 104 -16.38 7.20 8.00
C TYR A 104 -15.15 7.46 8.87
N ILE A 105 -14.20 8.27 8.43
CA ILE A 105 -13.02 8.62 9.25
C ILE A 105 -13.48 9.26 10.57
N GLN A 106 -14.47 10.14 10.55
CA GLN A 106 -14.98 10.81 11.76
C GLN A 106 -15.82 9.88 12.64
N ASP A 107 -16.57 8.97 12.03
CA ASP A 107 -17.59 8.18 12.72
C ASP A 107 -17.08 6.83 13.21
N ILE A 108 -16.23 6.15 12.44
CA ILE A 108 -15.71 4.81 12.69
C ILE A 108 -14.17 4.78 12.60
N LEU A 109 -13.54 5.77 13.25
CA LEU A 109 -12.10 6.04 13.24
C LEU A 109 -11.22 4.79 13.42
N ARG A 110 -11.63 3.84 14.26
CA ARG A 110 -10.88 2.60 14.56
C ARG A 110 -10.59 1.74 13.33
N VAL A 111 -11.45 1.76 12.31
CA VAL A 111 -11.17 1.04 11.05
C VAL A 111 -9.93 1.62 10.37
N PHE A 112 -9.78 2.94 10.42
CA PHE A 112 -8.67 3.66 9.81
C PHE A 112 -7.37 3.60 10.63
N GLU A 113 -7.38 3.03 11.83
CA GLU A 113 -6.13 2.73 12.55
C GLU A 113 -5.31 1.65 11.82
N THR A 114 -5.98 0.74 11.11
CA THR A 114 -5.34 -0.40 10.43
C THR A 114 -5.53 -0.40 8.91
N ASN A 115 -6.49 0.39 8.39
CA ASN A 115 -6.74 0.51 6.96
C ASN A 115 -5.43 0.74 6.17
N ALA A 116 -5.17 -0.13 5.21
CA ALA A 116 -4.03 -0.02 4.30
C ALA A 116 -4.35 0.88 3.11
N LEU A 117 -5.48 0.64 2.43
CA LEU A 117 -5.94 1.43 1.29
C LEU A 117 -7.47 1.45 1.20
N THR A 118 -7.98 2.43 0.45
CA THR A 118 -9.41 2.61 0.18
C THR A 118 -9.66 2.54 -1.31
N ILE A 119 -10.80 1.94 -1.69
CA ILE A 119 -11.29 1.88 -3.06
C ILE A 119 -12.64 2.59 -3.12
N ILE A 120 -12.77 3.49 -4.09
CA ILE A 120 -14.01 4.20 -4.37
C ILE A 120 -14.42 3.93 -5.80
N SER A 121 -15.71 3.72 -6.03
CA SER A 121 -16.20 3.50 -7.39
C SER A 121 -17.65 3.94 -7.57
N ASP A 122 -17.96 4.48 -8.74
CA ASP A 122 -19.32 4.78 -9.21
C ASP A 122 -19.82 3.77 -10.26
N GLY A 123 -19.13 2.65 -10.42
CA GLY A 123 -19.44 1.60 -11.40
C GLY A 123 -18.78 1.79 -12.77
N PHE A 124 -18.43 3.01 -13.18
CA PHE A 124 -17.66 3.28 -14.41
C PHE A 124 -16.20 3.60 -14.09
N THR A 125 -16.00 4.43 -13.07
CA THR A 125 -14.70 4.80 -12.54
C THR A 125 -14.44 4.04 -11.26
N THR A 126 -13.26 3.44 -11.14
CA THR A 126 -12.77 2.84 -9.90
C THR A 126 -11.39 3.38 -9.60
N LEU A 127 -11.21 3.95 -8.41
CA LEU A 127 -9.95 4.51 -7.95
C LEU A 127 -9.53 3.87 -6.64
N HIS A 128 -8.22 3.60 -6.49
CA HIS A 128 -7.62 3.30 -5.20
C HIS A 128 -6.87 4.52 -4.68
N GLY A 129 -6.83 4.67 -3.35
CA GLY A 129 -6.11 5.74 -2.70
C GLY A 129 -5.95 5.49 -1.21
N MET A 130 -5.51 6.52 -0.51
CA MET A 130 -5.26 6.48 0.93
C MET A 130 -6.28 7.35 1.63
N PHE A 131 -6.85 6.85 2.73
CA PHE A 131 -7.91 7.57 3.45
C PHE A 131 -7.51 8.98 3.89
N SER A 132 -6.21 9.22 4.12
CA SER A 132 -5.69 10.51 4.58
C SER A 132 -5.38 11.51 3.46
N SER A 133 -5.39 11.07 2.20
CA SER A 133 -5.11 11.93 1.04
C SER A 133 -6.38 12.55 0.45
N GLY A 134 -6.20 13.69 -0.21
CA GLY A 134 -7.21 14.27 -1.09
C GLY A 134 -7.53 13.38 -2.30
N LEU A 135 -8.72 13.59 -2.88
CA LEU A 135 -9.23 12.83 -4.03
C LEU A 135 -8.28 12.89 -5.25
N GLU A 136 -7.53 13.98 -5.41
CA GLU A 136 -6.55 14.14 -6.49
C GLU A 136 -5.40 13.11 -6.46
N TRP A 137 -5.21 12.42 -5.33
CA TRP A 137 -4.23 11.35 -5.17
C TRP A 137 -4.80 9.95 -5.36
N PHE A 138 -6.12 9.82 -5.49
CA PHE A 138 -6.74 8.57 -5.88
C PHE A 138 -6.51 8.32 -7.37
N ALA A 139 -6.19 7.08 -7.72
CA ALA A 139 -5.79 6.73 -9.08
C ALA A 139 -6.47 5.45 -9.56
N ALA A 140 -6.76 5.39 -10.85
CA ALA A 140 -7.23 4.17 -11.48
C ALA A 140 -6.09 3.15 -11.57
N TRP A 141 -6.43 1.88 -11.31
CA TRP A 141 -5.55 0.75 -11.60
C TRP A 141 -5.86 0.23 -13.00
N LYS A 142 -4.96 0.48 -13.97
CA LYS A 142 -5.27 0.33 -15.40
C LYS A 142 -4.68 -0.91 -16.07
N SER A 143 -4.15 -1.87 -15.33
CA SER A 143 -3.52 -3.05 -15.95
C SER A 143 -3.51 -4.26 -15.01
N THR A 144 -3.71 -5.45 -15.57
CA THR A 144 -3.63 -6.71 -14.82
C THR A 144 -2.25 -7.35 -14.84
N ASP A 145 -1.36 -6.91 -15.73
CA ASP A 145 -0.03 -7.47 -15.91
C ASP A 145 1.07 -6.39 -16.03
N GLY A 146 0.71 -5.12 -16.21
CA GLY A 146 1.64 -4.01 -16.40
C GLY A 146 2.13 -3.82 -17.83
N ARG A 147 1.58 -4.55 -18.81
CA ARG A 147 1.90 -4.44 -20.23
C ARG A 147 0.76 -3.84 -21.01
N GLU A 148 -0.43 -4.38 -20.80
CA GLU A 148 -1.64 -3.91 -21.49
C GLU A 148 -2.40 -2.96 -20.59
N VAL A 149 -2.70 -1.78 -21.12
CA VAL A 149 -3.55 -0.80 -20.44
C VAL A 149 -4.98 -1.10 -20.81
N VAL A 150 -5.80 -1.43 -19.80
CA VAL A 150 -7.23 -1.61 -19.95
C VAL A 150 -7.88 -0.23 -20.04
N THR A 151 -8.68 -0.02 -21.09
CA THR A 151 -9.29 1.27 -21.42
C THR A 151 -10.82 1.23 -21.48
N ASP A 152 -11.43 0.08 -21.20
CA ASP A 152 -12.88 -0.14 -21.24
C ASP A 152 -13.54 0.04 -19.86
N ASP A 153 -14.86 -0.21 -19.78
CA ASP A 153 -15.70 0.00 -18.60
C ASP A 153 -15.41 -0.99 -17.44
N PHE A 154 -14.42 -1.87 -17.56
CA PHE A 154 -14.08 -2.89 -16.55
C PHE A 154 -13.05 -2.41 -15.52
N ALA A 155 -13.13 -1.15 -15.09
CA ALA A 155 -12.16 -0.54 -14.16
C ALA A 155 -12.07 -1.30 -12.82
N LEU A 156 -13.21 -1.71 -12.27
CA LEU A 156 -13.27 -2.48 -11.03
C LEU A 156 -12.64 -3.87 -11.19
N GLU A 157 -12.96 -4.56 -12.27
CA GLU A 157 -12.40 -5.88 -12.56
C GLU A 157 -10.88 -5.80 -12.78
N THR A 158 -10.42 -4.78 -13.49
CA THR A 158 -9.00 -4.50 -13.70
C THR A 158 -8.27 -4.26 -12.38
N LEU A 159 -8.87 -3.51 -11.46
CA LEU A 159 -8.32 -3.31 -10.12
C LEU A 159 -8.30 -4.62 -9.32
N ILE A 160 -9.36 -5.43 -9.38
CA ILE A 160 -9.45 -6.70 -8.64
C ILE A 160 -8.37 -7.68 -9.15
N LYS A 161 -8.34 -7.92 -10.47
CA LYS A 161 -7.38 -8.83 -11.11
C LYS A 161 -5.95 -8.27 -11.17
N GLY A 162 -5.81 -6.96 -11.02
CA GLY A 162 -4.55 -6.24 -11.05
C GLY A 162 -3.90 -6.11 -9.67
N LEU A 163 -4.54 -5.38 -8.76
CA LEU A 163 -4.01 -5.03 -7.44
C LEU A 163 -4.42 -6.02 -6.34
N LEU A 164 -5.66 -6.53 -6.36
CA LEU A 164 -6.23 -7.29 -5.24
C LEU A 164 -6.00 -8.81 -5.30
N VAL A 165 -5.19 -9.26 -6.24
CA VAL A 165 -4.65 -10.62 -6.23
C VAL A 165 -3.82 -10.78 -4.93
N PRO A 166 -4.04 -11.83 -4.11
CA PRO A 166 -3.46 -11.94 -2.76
C PRO A 166 -1.96 -11.63 -2.67
N GLU A 167 -1.15 -12.18 -3.56
CA GLU A 167 0.30 -11.96 -3.61
C GLU A 167 0.64 -10.49 -3.86
N ARG A 168 -0.09 -9.84 -4.76
CA ARG A 168 0.12 -8.44 -5.13
C ARG A 168 -0.40 -7.50 -4.06
N LEU A 169 -1.53 -7.81 -3.44
CA LEU A 169 -2.09 -7.04 -2.34
C LEU A 169 -1.12 -7.04 -1.14
N LEU A 170 -0.61 -8.22 -0.75
CA LEU A 170 0.37 -8.31 0.32
C LEU A 170 1.67 -7.57 -0.02
N ALA A 171 2.19 -7.74 -1.24
CA ALA A 171 3.35 -6.98 -1.69
C ALA A 171 3.09 -5.46 -1.67
N TYR A 172 1.91 -5.02 -2.13
CA TYR A 172 1.49 -3.63 -2.16
C TYR A 172 1.47 -3.02 -0.76
N ILE A 173 0.81 -3.70 0.18
CA ILE A 173 0.75 -3.30 1.59
C ILE A 173 2.16 -3.20 2.19
N ARG A 174 3.04 -4.17 1.90
CA ARG A 174 4.38 -4.19 2.49
C ARG A 174 5.31 -3.10 1.96
N PHE A 175 5.28 -2.85 0.66
CA PHE A 175 6.35 -2.09 -0.02
C PHE A 175 5.89 -0.82 -0.74
N TYR A 176 4.62 -0.70 -1.11
CA TYR A 176 4.14 0.32 -2.05
C TYR A 176 3.27 1.39 -1.39
N ILE A 177 3.26 1.43 -0.06
CA ILE A 177 2.60 2.43 0.77
C ILE A 177 3.66 3.14 1.61
N PHE A 178 3.72 4.45 1.51
CA PHE A 178 4.69 5.30 2.21
C PHE A 178 3.99 6.49 2.87
N HIS A 179 4.66 7.12 3.82
CA HIS A 179 4.14 8.27 4.55
C HIS A 179 5.13 9.42 4.45
N GLU A 180 4.62 10.62 4.21
CA GLU A 180 5.40 11.84 4.05
C GLU A 180 4.81 12.92 4.96
N LEU A 181 5.66 13.73 5.60
CA LEU A 181 5.20 14.87 6.36
C LEU A 181 4.97 16.05 5.41
N ASP A 182 3.71 16.39 5.14
CA ASP A 182 3.34 17.55 4.32
C ASP A 182 2.67 18.60 5.20
N LYS A 183 3.23 19.82 5.23
CA LYS A 183 2.73 20.96 6.03
C LYS A 183 2.42 20.63 7.50
N GLY A 184 3.22 19.75 8.10
CA GLY A 184 3.07 19.34 9.51
C GLY A 184 2.04 18.23 9.75
N GLN A 185 1.43 17.68 8.71
CA GLN A 185 0.52 16.54 8.79
C GLN A 185 1.10 15.34 8.03
N LEU A 186 0.98 14.15 8.62
CA LEU A 186 1.45 12.93 7.98
C LEU A 186 0.46 12.48 6.91
N GLN A 187 0.92 12.49 5.65
CA GLN A 187 0.17 12.07 4.49
C GLN A 187 0.57 10.66 4.08
N LYS A 188 -0.39 9.76 3.94
CA LYS A 188 -0.17 8.40 3.46
C LYS A 188 -0.33 8.39 1.94
N LYS A 189 0.59 7.79 1.21
CA LYS A 189 0.58 7.73 -0.25
C LYS A 189 0.77 6.30 -0.73
N GLY A 190 0.17 5.98 -1.87
CA GLY A 190 0.27 4.67 -2.52
C GLY A 190 0.86 4.77 -3.91
N ALA A 191 1.64 3.75 -4.28
CA ALA A 191 2.15 3.65 -5.65
C ALA A 191 0.99 3.45 -6.64
N LYS A 192 1.14 4.04 -7.83
CA LYS A 192 0.26 3.84 -8.98
C LYS A 192 0.63 2.54 -9.72
N TYR A 193 -0.29 2.01 -10.54
CA TYR A 193 -0.11 0.73 -11.22
C TYR A 193 1.22 0.65 -12.02
N HIS A 194 1.58 1.72 -12.74
CA HIS A 194 2.81 1.75 -13.54
C HIS A 194 4.08 1.73 -12.68
N GLN A 195 4.05 2.32 -11.47
CA GLN A 195 5.16 2.25 -10.52
C GLN A 195 5.28 0.82 -9.97
N PHE A 196 4.15 0.22 -9.58
CA PHE A 196 4.11 -1.16 -9.10
C PHE A 196 4.68 -2.13 -10.13
N PHE A 197 4.11 -2.18 -11.34
CA PHE A 197 4.56 -3.11 -12.36
C PHE A 197 5.96 -2.82 -12.87
N GLY A 198 6.34 -1.54 -13.04
CA GLY A 198 7.71 -1.17 -13.41
C GLY A 198 8.75 -1.70 -12.43
N ILE A 199 8.46 -1.63 -11.13
CA ILE A 199 9.31 -2.20 -10.08
C ILE A 199 9.32 -3.72 -10.13
N GLN A 200 8.17 -4.39 -10.30
CA GLN A 200 8.10 -5.84 -10.42
C GLN A 200 8.95 -6.35 -11.59
N TYR A 201 8.90 -5.68 -12.74
CA TYR A 201 9.74 -6.01 -13.90
C TYR A 201 11.22 -5.80 -13.60
N ALA A 202 11.59 -4.68 -12.98
CA ALA A 202 12.97 -4.41 -12.60
C ALA A 202 13.52 -5.41 -11.58
N LEU A 203 12.70 -5.86 -10.63
CA LEU A 203 13.06 -6.90 -9.67
C LEU A 203 13.26 -8.26 -10.35
N ALA A 204 12.40 -8.62 -11.30
CA ALA A 204 12.54 -9.85 -12.06
C ALA A 204 13.84 -9.86 -12.87
N GLU A 205 14.16 -8.75 -13.54
CA GLU A 205 15.43 -8.60 -14.26
C GLU A 205 16.62 -8.63 -13.27
N THR A 206 16.54 -7.92 -12.14
CA THR A 206 17.60 -7.96 -11.12
C THR A 206 17.94 -9.37 -10.67
N LYS A 207 16.93 -10.18 -10.35
CA LYS A 207 17.15 -11.57 -9.93
C LYS A 207 17.87 -12.40 -10.99
N LYS A 208 17.54 -12.19 -12.28
CA LYS A 208 18.25 -12.84 -13.40
C LYS A 208 19.68 -12.34 -13.56
N SER A 209 19.94 -11.07 -13.26
CA SER A 209 21.26 -10.44 -13.39
C SER A 209 22.27 -10.83 -12.31
N ILE A 210 21.84 -11.50 -11.24
CA ILE A 210 22.72 -11.88 -10.11
C ILE A 210 23.81 -12.87 -10.58
N ARG A 211 25.06 -12.55 -10.26
CA ARG A 211 26.21 -13.44 -10.53
C ARG A 211 26.18 -14.69 -9.63
N PRO A 212 26.68 -15.84 -10.10
CA PRO A 212 27.51 -16.03 -11.30
C PRO A 212 26.74 -16.27 -12.60
N LEU A 213 25.42 -16.45 -12.56
CA LEU A 213 24.62 -16.80 -13.74
C LEU A 213 24.29 -15.59 -14.63
N GLY A 214 24.03 -14.43 -14.02
CA GLY A 214 23.80 -13.17 -14.74
C GLY A 214 25.07 -12.35 -14.96
N ASP A 215 24.94 -11.29 -15.77
CA ASP A 215 26.04 -10.39 -16.14
C ASP A 215 26.16 -9.14 -15.24
N GLY A 216 25.21 -8.95 -14.32
CA GLY A 216 25.09 -7.78 -13.43
C GLY A 216 24.37 -6.58 -14.05
N ARG A 217 23.79 -6.70 -15.25
CA ARG A 217 23.06 -5.61 -15.93
C ARG A 217 21.55 -5.86 -15.87
N ILE A 218 20.79 -4.81 -15.55
CA ILE A 218 19.33 -4.90 -15.36
C ILE A 218 18.61 -4.27 -16.56
N GLY A 219 18.61 -2.94 -16.67
CA GLY A 219 17.93 -2.25 -17.75
C GLY A 219 17.59 -0.79 -17.44
N VAL A 220 16.68 -0.23 -18.24
CA VAL A 220 16.21 1.17 -18.14
C VAL A 220 14.70 1.17 -17.95
N ILE A 221 14.22 1.93 -16.96
CA ILE A 221 12.79 2.23 -16.80
C ILE A 221 12.51 3.64 -17.31
N TRP A 222 11.66 3.74 -18.32
CA TRP A 222 11.21 5.03 -18.86
C TRP A 222 9.99 5.52 -18.09
N HIS A 223 10.10 6.70 -17.49
CA HIS A 223 9.01 7.44 -16.85
C HIS A 223 8.70 8.73 -17.61
N THR A 224 7.42 9.10 -17.73
CA THR A 224 7.06 10.47 -18.12
C THR A 224 7.36 11.45 -16.99
N THR A 225 7.58 12.72 -17.32
CA THR A 225 7.85 13.78 -16.33
C THR A 225 6.71 13.87 -15.31
N ARG A 226 7.04 14.06 -14.03
CA ARG A 226 6.09 14.11 -12.88
C ARG A 226 5.31 12.81 -12.60
N SER A 227 5.71 11.67 -13.17
CA SER A 227 5.08 10.37 -12.86
C SER A 227 5.53 9.73 -11.52
N GLY A 228 6.32 10.43 -10.70
CA GLY A 228 6.83 9.88 -9.44
C GLY A 228 8.01 8.91 -9.60
N LYS A 229 8.99 9.28 -10.43
CA LYS A 229 10.22 8.49 -10.65
C LYS A 229 11.01 8.29 -9.34
N SER A 230 11.15 9.33 -8.52
CA SER A 230 11.89 9.25 -7.24
C SER A 230 11.29 8.22 -6.29
N ILE A 231 9.96 8.23 -6.14
CA ILE A 231 9.21 7.23 -5.37
C ILE A 231 9.51 5.82 -5.90
N THR A 232 9.52 5.66 -7.22
CA THR A 232 9.79 4.36 -7.86
C THR A 232 11.21 3.86 -7.52
N MET A 233 12.20 4.75 -7.60
CA MET A 233 13.60 4.43 -7.26
C MET A 233 13.75 4.03 -5.80
N ALA A 234 13.08 4.74 -4.90
CA ALA A 234 13.23 4.52 -3.47
C ALA A 234 12.52 3.24 -2.99
N ILE A 235 11.30 2.97 -3.48
CA ILE A 235 10.63 1.68 -3.23
C ILE A 235 11.51 0.53 -3.74
N TYR A 236 12.02 0.67 -4.97
CA TYR A 236 12.90 -0.35 -5.55
C TYR A 236 14.13 -0.60 -4.69
N ALA A 237 14.87 0.45 -4.30
CA ALA A 237 16.02 0.35 -3.43
C ALA A 237 15.69 -0.30 -2.07
N GLY A 238 14.55 0.08 -1.47
CA GLY A 238 14.06 -0.50 -0.22
C GLY A 238 13.75 -1.99 -0.31
N ILE A 239 13.22 -2.46 -1.44
CA ILE A 239 13.01 -3.89 -1.70
C ILE A 239 14.35 -4.61 -1.89
N LEU A 240 15.27 -4.04 -2.68
CA LEU A 240 16.59 -4.66 -2.95
C LEU A 240 17.38 -4.92 -1.65
N ARG A 241 17.30 -4.01 -0.68
CA ARG A 241 17.96 -4.18 0.64
C ARG A 241 17.40 -5.36 1.44
N GLN A 242 16.16 -5.77 1.16
CA GLN A 242 15.48 -6.88 1.84
C GLN A 242 15.62 -8.21 1.10
N LEU A 243 16.18 -8.24 -0.11
CA LEU A 243 16.41 -9.48 -0.87
C LEU A 243 17.62 -10.23 -0.30
N PRO A 244 17.43 -11.45 0.26
CA PRO A 244 18.54 -12.23 0.80
C PRO A 244 19.60 -12.57 -0.25
N GLU A 245 19.18 -12.74 -1.51
CA GLU A 245 20.06 -13.08 -2.65
C GLU A 245 21.11 -11.99 -2.92
N LEU A 246 20.83 -10.74 -2.54
CA LEU A 246 21.71 -9.59 -2.73
C LEU A 246 22.62 -9.30 -1.53
N LYS A 247 22.48 -10.03 -0.43
CA LYS A 247 23.34 -9.94 0.77
C LYS A 247 23.56 -8.50 1.27
N ASN A 248 22.48 -7.75 1.44
CA ASN A 248 22.48 -6.33 1.84
C ASN A 248 23.35 -5.45 0.90
N PRO A 249 22.87 -5.20 -0.33
CA PRO A 249 23.64 -4.52 -1.37
C PRO A 249 23.90 -3.05 -1.02
N THR A 250 25.05 -2.54 -1.44
CA THR A 250 25.31 -1.09 -1.51
C THR A 250 24.58 -0.49 -2.70
N ILE A 251 23.76 0.53 -2.47
CA ILE A 251 22.99 1.22 -3.52
C ILE A 251 23.55 2.63 -3.70
N VAL A 252 24.00 2.93 -4.92
CA VAL A 252 24.47 4.28 -5.28
C VAL A 252 23.39 4.94 -6.12
N VAL A 253 22.83 6.03 -5.62
CA VAL A 253 21.85 6.85 -6.35
C VAL A 253 22.53 8.10 -6.88
N GLN A 254 22.56 8.25 -8.20
CA GLN A 254 23.11 9.43 -8.87
C GLN A 254 21.96 10.25 -9.48
N VAL A 255 21.86 11.51 -9.06
CA VAL A 255 20.88 12.47 -9.57
C VAL A 255 21.61 13.71 -10.08
N ASP A 256 21.07 14.33 -11.13
CA ASP A 256 21.66 15.52 -11.76
C ASP A 256 21.38 16.83 -10.99
N ARG A 257 20.45 16.82 -10.02
CA ARG A 257 20.05 18.02 -9.26
C ARG A 257 20.06 17.81 -7.74
N PHE A 258 20.60 18.79 -7.03
CA PHE A 258 20.73 18.81 -5.56
C PHE A 258 19.38 18.75 -4.83
N ASP A 259 18.33 19.37 -5.37
CA ASP A 259 17.00 19.39 -4.73
C ASP A 259 16.36 17.99 -4.61
N LEU A 260 16.67 17.10 -5.56
CA LEU A 260 16.19 15.72 -5.55
C LEU A 260 16.90 14.85 -4.50
N ASN A 261 18.15 15.21 -4.13
CA ASN A 261 18.89 14.52 -3.07
C ASN A 261 18.25 14.74 -1.70
N LYS A 262 17.78 15.96 -1.41
CA LYS A 262 17.16 16.27 -0.11
C LYS A 262 15.87 15.49 0.09
N GLN A 263 15.04 15.41 -0.95
CA GLN A 263 13.78 14.67 -0.93
C GLN A 263 14.00 13.16 -0.72
N LEU A 264 15.01 12.56 -1.38
CA LEU A 264 15.34 11.14 -1.20
C LEU A 264 15.95 10.84 0.19
N TYR A 265 16.71 11.77 0.77
CA TYR A 265 17.33 11.62 2.09
C TYR A 265 16.33 11.78 3.24
N GLU A 266 15.32 12.65 3.07
CA GLU A 266 14.29 12.90 4.09
C GLU A 266 13.15 11.86 4.04
N GLU A 267 12.86 11.28 2.87
CA GLU A 267 11.78 10.29 2.68
C GLU A 267 12.21 8.82 2.94
N PHE A 268 13.51 8.47 2.98
CA PHE A 268 13.99 7.08 2.99
C PHE A 268 15.19 6.75 3.89
#